data_AF-A0A1S7NVX1-F1
#
_entry.id   AF-A0A1S7NVX1-F1
#
_cell.length_a   1.000
_cell.length_b   1.000
_cell.length_c   1.000
_cell.angle_alpha   90.00
_cell.angle_beta   90.00
_cell.angle_gamma   90.00
#
_symmetry.space_group_name_H-M   'P 1'
#
loop_
_entity.id
_entity.type
_entity.pdbx_description
1 polymer ?
#
loop_
_entity_poly.entity_id
_entity_poly.type
_entity_poly.pdbx_seq_one_letter_code
_entity_poly.pdbx_strand_id
1 'polypeptide(L)'
;MTTTRSKPDQYQLRFPPGLRDRLKNEADRRGRSMNAEIIERLEQSLRGWPKVTVPEQLFERVKRARSYQRDEIEQEINKSAIALIEKSLPSSGAMHRDLLGLFYQVLNMVPDEERESLRERFKDIFDDLVSASDDRRKR
;
A
#
# COMPACT_ATOMS: atom_id res chain seq x y z
N MET A 1 -13.40 10.19 33.30
CA MET A 1 -13.18 10.95 32.06
C MET A 1 -14.10 10.36 30.99
N THR A 2 -15.17 11.07 30.64
CA THR A 2 -16.15 10.62 29.63
C THR A 2 -15.62 10.96 28.23
N THR A 3 -15.29 9.94 27.44
CA THR A 3 -14.91 10.06 26.04
C THR A 3 -16.10 10.58 25.23
N THR A 4 -16.10 11.87 24.91
CA THR A 4 -17.06 12.47 23.97
C THR A 4 -16.83 11.83 22.61
N ARG A 5 -17.70 10.89 22.21
CA ARG A 5 -17.69 10.30 20.87
C ARG A 5 -18.10 11.40 19.90
N SER A 6 -17.12 12.09 19.32
CA SER A 6 -17.37 13.09 18.26
C SER A 6 -18.18 12.42 17.16
N LYS A 7 -19.33 13.02 16.82
CA LYS A 7 -20.10 12.53 15.68
C LYS A 7 -19.27 12.78 14.42
N PRO A 8 -19.22 11.81 13.48
CA PRO A 8 -18.55 12.02 12.22
C PRO A 8 -19.19 13.19 11.46
N ASP A 9 -18.37 13.95 10.73
CA ASP A 9 -18.83 15.07 9.92
C ASP A 9 -19.84 14.59 8.87
N GLN A 10 -20.95 15.31 8.74
CA GLN A 10 -22.02 14.99 7.81
C GLN A 10 -22.08 16.06 6.72
N TYR A 11 -22.11 15.62 5.47
CA TYR A 11 -22.22 16.52 4.32
C TYR A 11 -23.33 16.06 3.37
N GLN A 12 -24.20 16.99 2.95
CA GLN A 12 -25.30 16.69 2.05
C GLN A 12 -24.84 16.77 0.59
N LEU A 13 -24.81 15.63 -0.11
CA LEU A 13 -24.39 15.54 -1.51
C LEU A 13 -25.57 15.74 -2.46
N ARG A 14 -25.35 16.52 -3.53
CA ARG A 14 -26.29 16.66 -4.66
C ARG A 14 -25.80 15.79 -5.82
N PHE A 15 -26.43 14.64 -6.01
CA PHE A 15 -26.08 13.74 -7.09
C PHE A 15 -26.78 14.10 -8.40
N PRO A 16 -26.11 13.98 -9.56
CA PRO A 16 -26.78 13.97 -10.86
C PRO A 16 -27.77 12.79 -10.96
N PRO A 17 -28.76 12.87 -11.86
CA PRO A 17 -29.75 11.82 -12.06
C PRO A 17 -29.11 10.43 -12.27
N GLY A 18 -29.64 9.40 -11.61
CA GLY A 18 -29.20 8.00 -11.73
C GLY A 18 -27.89 7.63 -11.01
N LEU A 19 -27.08 8.59 -10.56
CA LEU A 19 -25.83 8.27 -9.86
C LEU A 19 -26.07 7.64 -8.48
N ARG A 20 -27.12 8.07 -7.78
CA ARG A 20 -27.49 7.51 -6.47
C ARG A 20 -27.85 6.03 -6.57
N ASP A 21 -28.64 5.65 -7.56
CA ASP A 21 -29.07 4.25 -7.74
C ASP A 21 -27.90 3.38 -8.15
N ARG A 22 -27.01 3.90 -9.02
CA ARG A 22 -25.77 3.22 -9.36
C ARG A 22 -24.88 2.97 -8.14
N LEU A 23 -24.70 3.98 -7.28
CA LEU A 23 -23.94 3.82 -6.03
C LEU A 23 -24.60 2.81 -5.08
N LYS A 24 -25.94 2.80 -5.00
CA LYS A 24 -26.68 1.84 -4.19
C LYS A 24 -26.42 0.41 -4.66
N ASN A 25 -26.59 0.17 -5.96
CA ASN A 25 -26.41 -1.16 -6.55
C ASN A 25 -24.97 -1.67 -6.36
N GLU A 26 -23.96 -0.81 -6.49
CA GLU A 26 -22.57 -1.20 -6.23
C GLU A 26 -22.31 -1.50 -4.76
N ALA A 27 -22.88 -0.71 -3.85
CA ALA A 27 -22.76 -0.94 -2.41
C ALA A 27 -23.41 -2.28 -2.00
N ASP A 28 -24.61 -2.55 -2.51
CA ASP A 28 -25.35 -3.80 -2.28
C ASP A 28 -24.57 -5.00 -2.83
N ARG A 29 -24.02 -4.89 -4.06
CA ARG A 29 -23.16 -5.92 -4.68
C ARG A 29 -21.91 -6.23 -3.85
N ARG A 30 -21.38 -5.25 -3.13
CA ARG A 30 -20.19 -5.37 -2.28
C ARG A 30 -20.53 -5.64 -0.80
N GLY A 31 -21.82 -5.84 -0.46
CA GLY A 31 -22.26 -6.15 0.90
C GLY A 31 -21.98 -5.03 1.92
N ARG A 32 -21.98 -3.77 1.48
CA ARG A 32 -21.68 -2.60 2.34
C ARG A 32 -22.74 -1.52 2.23
N SER A 33 -22.76 -0.62 3.20
CA SER A 33 -23.63 0.56 3.13
C SER A 33 -23.19 1.50 2.00
N MET A 34 -24.14 2.23 1.42
CA MET A 34 -23.85 3.27 0.43
C MET A 34 -22.84 4.30 0.95
N ASN A 35 -22.90 4.65 2.24
CA ASN A 35 -21.94 5.58 2.84
C ASN A 35 -20.52 4.99 2.85
N ALA A 36 -20.37 3.70 3.20
CA ALA A 36 -19.08 3.01 3.14
C ALA A 36 -18.53 2.92 1.70
N GLU A 37 -19.41 2.74 0.70
CA GLU A 37 -19.04 2.79 -0.72
C GLU A 37 -18.51 4.17 -1.13
N ILE A 38 -19.18 5.24 -0.71
CA ILE A 38 -18.76 6.61 -1.02
C ILE A 38 -17.42 6.93 -0.36
N ILE A 39 -17.26 6.61 0.93
CA ILE A 39 -16.01 6.84 1.67
C ILE A 39 -14.85 6.09 1.01
N GLU A 40 -15.01 4.81 0.70
CA GLU A 40 -13.97 4.03 0.05
C GLU A 40 -13.53 4.67 -1.27
N ARG A 41 -14.47 5.09 -2.11
CA ARG A 41 -14.15 5.73 -3.39
C ARG A 41 -13.42 7.05 -3.20
N LEU A 42 -13.83 7.84 -2.21
CA LEU A 42 -13.17 9.09 -1.88
C LEU A 42 -11.75 8.83 -1.36
N GLU A 43 -11.56 7.92 -0.41
CA GLU A 43 -10.24 7.54 0.09
C GLU A 43 -9.33 7.05 -1.03
N GLN A 44 -9.83 6.16 -1.90
CA GLN A 44 -9.07 5.69 -3.07
C GLN A 44 -8.67 6.85 -3.99
N SER A 45 -9.58 7.79 -4.24
CA SER A 45 -9.27 8.96 -5.08
C SER A 45 -8.28 9.94 -4.45
N LEU A 46 -8.32 10.09 -3.11
CA LEU A 46 -7.48 11.02 -2.36
C LEU A 46 -6.11 10.45 -2.00
N ARG A 47 -5.96 9.11 -1.95
CA ARG A 47 -4.68 8.43 -1.69
C ARG A 47 -3.59 8.81 -2.69
N GLY A 48 -3.95 9.33 -3.88
CA GLY A 48 -3.04 10.05 -4.77
C GLY A 48 -1.86 9.24 -5.31
N TRP A 49 -1.84 7.92 -5.08
CA TRP A 49 -0.79 7.00 -5.44
C TRP A 49 -1.36 5.61 -5.73
N PRO A 50 -0.95 4.95 -6.83
CA PRO A 50 -0.09 5.45 -7.90
C PRO A 50 -0.86 6.38 -8.87
N LYS A 51 -0.22 7.47 -9.33
CA LYS A 51 -0.78 8.30 -10.42
C LYS A 51 -0.52 7.63 -11.77
N VAL A 52 -1.29 6.61 -12.09
CA VAL A 52 -1.25 5.95 -13.41
C VAL A 52 -2.12 6.74 -14.37
N THR A 53 -1.52 7.27 -15.44
CA THR A 53 -2.26 7.95 -16.52
C THR A 53 -2.32 7.01 -17.72
N VAL A 54 -3.52 6.74 -18.20
CA VAL A 54 -3.77 5.95 -19.41
C VAL A 54 -4.01 6.92 -20.56
N PRO A 55 -3.37 6.76 -21.74
CA PRO A 55 -3.66 7.58 -22.91
C PRO A 55 -5.15 7.52 -23.27
N GLU A 56 -5.76 8.66 -23.59
CA GLU A 56 -7.20 8.78 -23.87
C GLU A 56 -7.69 7.78 -24.92
N GLN A 57 -6.93 7.60 -26.00
CA GLN A 57 -7.24 6.65 -27.07
C GLN A 57 -7.34 5.21 -26.56
N LEU A 58 -6.51 4.83 -25.60
CA LEU A 58 -6.52 3.50 -25.01
C LEU A 58 -7.67 3.35 -24.02
N PHE A 59 -7.93 4.37 -23.22
CA PHE A 59 -9.08 4.41 -22.30
C PHE A 59 -10.41 4.21 -23.07
N GLU A 60 -10.58 4.94 -24.16
CA GLU A 60 -11.77 4.87 -25.01
C GLU A 60 -11.92 3.51 -25.71
N ARG A 61 -10.81 2.80 -25.99
CA ARG A 61 -10.86 1.41 -26.49
C ARG A 61 -11.34 0.44 -25.41
N VAL A 62 -10.79 0.55 -24.20
CA VAL A 62 -11.19 -0.30 -23.05
C VAL A 62 -12.67 -0.07 -22.71
N LYS A 63 -13.13 1.18 -22.73
CA LYS A 63 -14.53 1.53 -22.45
C LYS A 63 -15.53 0.90 -23.41
N ARG A 64 -15.15 0.71 -24.68
CA ARG A 64 -15.96 0.05 -25.71
C ARG A 64 -15.88 -1.49 -25.66
N ALA A 65 -14.95 -2.06 -24.89
CA ALA A 65 -14.81 -3.50 -24.77
C ALA A 65 -15.97 -4.13 -23.98
N ARG A 66 -16.18 -5.43 -24.17
CA ARG A 66 -17.21 -6.18 -23.43
C ARG A 66 -16.87 -6.23 -21.94
N SER A 67 -17.86 -6.42 -21.07
CA SER A 67 -17.65 -6.46 -19.61
C SER A 67 -16.54 -7.41 -19.20
N TYR A 68 -16.59 -8.67 -19.66
CA TYR A 68 -15.58 -9.67 -19.31
C TYR A 68 -14.16 -9.28 -19.73
N GLN A 69 -14.00 -8.59 -20.87
CA GLN A 69 -12.69 -8.14 -21.34
C GLN A 69 -12.16 -7.00 -20.47
N ARG A 70 -13.05 -6.10 -20.01
CA ARG A 70 -12.66 -5.04 -19.09
C ARG A 70 -12.22 -5.61 -17.74
N ASP A 71 -12.96 -6.59 -17.24
CA ASP A 71 -12.63 -7.26 -15.98
C ASP A 71 -11.27 -7.98 -16.06
N GLU A 72 -10.99 -8.67 -17.18
CA GLU A 72 -9.70 -9.32 -17.44
C GLU A 72 -8.55 -8.31 -17.51
N ILE A 73 -8.75 -7.20 -18.22
CA ILE A 73 -7.76 -6.11 -18.30
C ILE A 73 -7.48 -5.51 -16.91
N GLU A 74 -8.52 -5.26 -16.12
CA GLU A 74 -8.38 -4.72 -14.77
C GLU A 74 -7.58 -5.67 -13.87
N GLN A 75 -7.86 -6.97 -13.94
CA GLN A 75 -7.12 -7.98 -13.17
C GLN A 75 -5.63 -8.02 -13.55
N GLU A 76 -5.32 -8.04 -14.84
CA GLU A 76 -3.93 -8.09 -15.31
C GLU A 76 -3.14 -6.80 -14.99
N ILE A 77 -3.79 -5.63 -15.07
CA ILE A 77 -3.18 -4.36 -14.64
C ILE A 77 -2.85 -4.41 -13.15
N ASN A 78 -3.80 -4.84 -12.30
CA ASN A 78 -3.59 -4.91 -10.86
C ASN A 78 -2.46 -5.90 -10.51
N LYS A 79 -2.45 -7.08 -11.11
CA LYS A 79 -1.40 -8.09 -10.91
C LYS A 79 -0.03 -7.56 -11.33
N SER A 80 0.05 -6.91 -12.49
CA SER A 80 1.31 -6.33 -12.99
C SER A 80 1.79 -5.17 -12.11
N ALA A 81 0.87 -4.33 -11.63
CA ALA A 81 1.18 -3.23 -10.72
C ALA A 81 1.72 -3.75 -9.38
N ILE A 82 1.08 -4.77 -8.79
CA ILE A 82 1.56 -5.40 -7.55
C ILE A 82 2.98 -5.95 -7.76
N ALA A 83 3.21 -6.75 -8.81
CA ALA A 83 4.53 -7.33 -9.07
C ALA A 83 5.61 -6.26 -9.30
N LEU A 84 5.27 -5.16 -10.01
CA LEU A 84 6.19 -4.03 -10.20
C LEU A 84 6.48 -3.32 -8.88
N ILE A 85 5.45 -3.09 -8.06
CA ILE A 85 5.60 -2.46 -6.74
C ILE A 85 6.44 -3.34 -5.83
N GLU A 86 6.19 -4.65 -5.76
CA GLU A 86 6.98 -5.60 -4.96
C GLU A 86 8.44 -5.67 -5.41
N LYS A 87 8.68 -5.64 -6.72
CA LYS A 87 10.03 -5.60 -7.29
C LYS A 87 10.75 -4.28 -7.00
N SER A 88 10.03 -3.16 -7.01
CA SER A 88 10.59 -1.81 -6.90
C SER A 88 10.66 -1.29 -5.47
N LEU A 89 9.81 -1.82 -4.58
CA LEU A 89 9.96 -1.62 -3.15
C LEU A 89 11.20 -2.41 -2.73
N PRO A 90 12.24 -1.78 -2.18
CA PRO A 90 13.19 -2.52 -1.39
C PRO A 90 12.38 -3.19 -0.29
N SER A 91 12.23 -4.51 -0.35
CA SER A 91 11.95 -5.26 0.87
C SER A 91 12.92 -4.69 1.91
N SER A 92 12.48 -4.34 3.12
CA SER A 92 13.42 -3.99 4.20
C SER A 92 14.54 -5.05 4.31
N GLY A 93 14.28 -6.28 3.84
CA GLY A 93 15.20 -7.37 3.57
C GLY A 93 16.36 -7.16 2.56
N ALA A 94 16.31 -6.23 1.61
CA ALA A 94 17.37 -5.98 0.63
C ALA A 94 18.52 -5.15 1.23
N MET A 95 18.19 -4.00 1.85
CA MET A 95 19.17 -3.28 2.69
C MET A 95 19.65 -4.13 3.87
N HIS A 96 18.78 -4.96 4.45
CA HIS A 96 19.15 -5.89 5.53
C HIS A 96 20.13 -6.97 5.06
N ARG A 97 19.92 -7.59 3.89
CA ARG A 97 20.86 -8.58 3.32
C ARG A 97 22.19 -7.94 2.95
N ASP A 98 22.17 -6.74 2.40
CA ASP A 98 23.39 -6.02 2.03
C ASP A 98 24.19 -5.60 3.27
N LEU A 99 23.53 -5.11 4.33
CA LEU A 99 24.18 -4.77 5.60
C LEU A 99 24.73 -6.00 6.33
N LEU A 100 23.97 -7.10 6.38
CA LEU A 100 24.46 -8.36 6.95
C LEU A 100 25.63 -8.92 6.14
N GLY A 101 25.58 -8.83 4.80
CA GLY A 101 26.67 -9.24 3.93
C GLY A 101 27.95 -8.47 4.21
N LEU A 102 27.87 -7.13 4.28
CA LEU A 102 29.00 -6.28 4.65
C LEU A 102 29.48 -6.58 6.08
N PHE A 103 28.57 -6.83 7.01
CA PHE A 103 28.92 -7.15 8.38
C PHE A 103 29.67 -8.48 8.51
N TYR A 104 29.21 -9.55 7.86
CA TYR A 104 29.93 -10.82 7.84
C TYR A 104 31.28 -10.70 7.14
N GLN A 105 31.39 -9.85 6.13
CA GLN A 105 32.67 -9.55 5.49
C GLN A 105 33.63 -8.85 6.46
N VAL A 106 33.16 -7.90 7.26
CA VAL A 106 33.95 -7.24 8.31
C VAL A 106 34.32 -8.23 9.43
N LEU A 107 33.41 -9.08 9.88
CA LEU A 107 33.69 -10.11 10.89
C LEU A 107 34.82 -11.06 10.44
N ASN A 108 34.85 -11.42 9.16
CA ASN A 108 35.90 -12.28 8.61
C ASN A 108 37.26 -11.58 8.52
N MET A 109 37.32 -10.24 8.61
CA MET A 109 38.56 -9.46 8.66
C MET A 109 39.08 -9.24 10.09
N VAL A 110 38.28 -9.60 11.11
CA VAL A 110 38.60 -9.41 12.52
C VAL A 110 39.17 -10.72 13.10
N PRO A 111 40.16 -10.66 14.02
CA PRO A 111 40.66 -11.84 14.72
C PRO A 111 39.56 -12.57 15.51
N ASP A 112 39.64 -13.89 15.62
CA ASP A 112 38.60 -14.75 16.24
C ASP A 112 38.20 -14.31 17.65
N GLU A 113 39.16 -13.82 18.42
CA GLU A 113 39.00 -13.35 19.81
C GLU A 113 38.02 -12.15 19.93
N GLU A 114 37.89 -11.35 18.86
CA GLU A 114 37.06 -10.14 18.83
C GLU A 114 35.73 -10.34 18.08
N ARG A 115 35.58 -11.44 17.34
CA ARG A 115 34.39 -11.71 16.49
C ARG A 115 33.10 -11.78 17.29
N GLU A 116 33.11 -12.45 18.44
CA GLU A 116 31.91 -12.65 19.25
C GLU A 116 31.42 -11.33 19.88
N SER A 117 32.36 -10.50 20.35
CA SER A 117 32.07 -9.17 20.89
C SER A 117 31.51 -8.23 19.83
N LEU A 118 32.09 -8.25 18.63
CA LEU A 118 31.60 -7.44 17.50
C LEU A 118 30.21 -7.89 17.03
N ARG A 119 29.93 -9.20 17.11
CA ARG A 119 28.64 -9.80 16.78
C ARG A 119 27.52 -9.36 17.71
N GLU A 120 27.74 -9.40 19.02
CA GLU A 120 26.73 -8.93 19.98
C GLU A 120 26.47 -7.42 19.83
N ARG A 121 27.52 -6.59 19.70
CA ARG A 121 27.36 -5.15 19.49
C ARG A 121 26.59 -4.80 18.22
N PHE A 122 26.81 -5.56 17.14
CA PHE A 122 26.09 -5.34 15.89
C PHE A 122 24.63 -5.76 16.01
N LYS A 123 24.34 -6.86 16.72
CA LYS A 123 22.98 -7.31 16.98
C LYS A 123 22.17 -6.25 17.74
N ASP A 124 22.75 -5.63 18.76
CA ASP A 124 22.09 -4.56 19.52
C ASP A 124 21.78 -3.34 18.65
N ILE A 125 22.77 -2.85 17.88
CA ILE A 125 22.58 -1.73 16.93
C ILE A 125 21.52 -2.08 15.88
N PHE A 126 21.50 -3.34 15.45
CA PHE A 126 20.58 -3.82 14.44
C PHE A 126 19.14 -3.89 14.97
N ASP A 127 18.94 -4.43 16.17
CA ASP A 127 17.63 -4.50 16.84
C ASP A 127 17.05 -3.10 17.10
N ASP A 128 17.91 -2.14 17.48
CA ASP A 128 17.55 -0.72 17.63
C ASP A 128 17.12 -0.08 16.30
N LEU A 129 17.86 -0.36 15.21
CA LEU A 129 17.60 0.21 13.89
C LEU A 129 16.31 -0.33 13.27
N VAL A 130 16.01 -1.62 13.48
CA VAL A 130 14.74 -2.24 13.06
C VAL A 130 13.58 -1.65 13.86
N SER A 131 13.72 -1.57 15.19
CA SER A 131 12.69 -1.01 16.08
C SER A 131 12.36 0.45 15.75
N ALA A 132 13.37 1.27 15.46
CA ALA A 132 13.20 2.67 15.06
C ALA A 132 12.58 2.85 13.65
N SER A 133 12.66 1.82 12.80
CA SER A 133 12.03 1.81 11.47
C SER A 133 10.54 1.45 11.55
N ASP A 134 10.17 0.54 12.46
CA ASP A 134 8.78 0.14 12.69
C ASP A 134 7.98 1.20 13.46
N ASP A 135 8.60 1.94 14.38
CA ASP A 135 7.94 3.05 15.07
C ASP A 135 7.61 4.24 14.15
N ARG A 136 8.37 4.42 13.07
CA ARG A 136 8.06 5.41 12.02
C ARG A 136 6.88 5.00 11.13
N ARG A 137 6.46 3.73 11.14
CA ARG A 137 5.27 3.24 10.41
C ARG A 137 3.97 3.37 11.22
N LYS A 138 4.05 3.63 12.54
CA LYS A 138 2.90 3.73 13.46
C LYS A 138 2.44 5.18 13.72
N ARG A 139 3.13 6.17 13.17
CA ARG A 139 2.79 7.61 13.31
C ARG A 139 2.04 8.14 12.10
#